data_AF-A0A6J1X6M4-F1
#
_entry.id   AF-A0A6J1X6M4-F1
#
_cell.length_a   1.000
_cell.length_b   1.000
_cell.length_c   1.000
_cell.angle_alpha   90.00
_cell.angle_beta   90.00
_cell.angle_gamma   90.00
#
_symmetry.space_group_name_H-M   'P 1'
#
loop_
_entity.id
_entity.type
_entity.pdbx_description
1 polymer ?
#
loop_
_entity_poly.entity_id
_entity_poly.type
_entity_poly.pdbx_seq_one_letter_code
_entity_poly.pdbx_strand_id
1 'polypeptide(L)'
;MRRLNRRLALPIFGVLWLTVLLFFWVTKKKFELPPGPEVQTPKNLDTDWEDLWDQFDERRYLNAKKWRIGDDPYKLYAFNQRESERISSNRAVPDTRHLRCTLLVYCADLPPTSIIITFHNEARSTLLRTIRSVLNRTPMNLIQEIILVDDFSNDPDDCSQLIKLPKVKCIRNTERQGLVRSRIRGASVAQGTTLTFLDSHCEVNRDWLQPLLHRVKEDYTRVVCPVIDIISLDNFNYIESAAELRGGFDWSLHFQWEQLSPEQKARRLDPTEPIRTPIIAGGLFVMDKSWFEYLGKYDTDMDIWGGENFEISFRVWMCGGSLEIVPCSRVGHVFRKKHPYVFPDGNANTYIKNTKRTAEVWMDEYKQYYYAARPFALERPFGKYGPSHTPSRSSRRSCACPSSPSSLEPRWFLSSARMEMTDSSGPRLVPASST
;
A
#
# COMPACT_ATOMS: atom_id res chain seq x y z
N MET A 1 -53.25 -58.66 -50.67
CA MET A 1 -52.04 -59.43 -51.05
C MET A 1 -51.39 -58.79 -52.27
N ARG A 2 -50.22 -58.19 -52.11
CA ARG A 2 -49.08 -58.24 -53.07
C ARG A 2 -47.89 -57.53 -52.42
N ARG A 3 -46.98 -58.34 -51.86
CA ARG A 3 -45.68 -57.93 -51.33
C ARG A 3 -44.86 -57.39 -52.50
N LEU A 4 -44.52 -56.10 -52.48
CA LEU A 4 -43.48 -55.56 -53.35
C LEU A 4 -42.12 -55.81 -52.69
N ASN A 5 -41.18 -56.29 -53.49
CA ASN A 5 -39.91 -56.91 -53.12
C ASN A 5 -39.01 -56.05 -52.21
N ARG A 6 -38.65 -56.60 -51.04
CA ARG A 6 -37.59 -56.14 -50.12
C ARG A 6 -36.15 -56.28 -50.68
N ARG A 7 -35.94 -56.32 -52.00
CA ARG A 7 -34.62 -56.53 -52.63
C ARG A 7 -34.03 -55.32 -53.37
N LEU A 8 -34.67 -54.15 -53.32
CA LEU A 8 -34.08 -52.89 -53.85
C LEU A 8 -33.96 -51.75 -52.83
N ALA A 9 -34.43 -51.90 -51.59
CA ALA A 9 -34.39 -50.82 -50.59
C ALA A 9 -33.00 -50.64 -49.93
N LEU A 10 -32.19 -51.70 -49.84
CA LEU A 10 -30.85 -51.67 -49.24
C LEU A 10 -29.79 -50.93 -50.07
N PRO A 11 -29.69 -51.09 -51.41
CA PRO A 11 -28.68 -50.37 -52.19
C PRO A 11 -28.98 -48.86 -52.30
N ILE A 12 -30.26 -48.46 -52.31
CA ILE A 12 -30.66 -47.05 -52.42
C ILE A 12 -30.28 -46.26 -51.16
N PHE A 13 -30.47 -46.84 -49.97
CA PHE A 13 -30.05 -46.22 -48.72
C PHE A 13 -28.53 -46.10 -48.59
N GLY A 14 -27.76 -47.09 -49.07
CA GLY A 14 -26.29 -47.05 -49.05
C GLY A 14 -25.70 -45.97 -49.94
N VAL A 15 -26.25 -45.77 -51.14
CA VAL A 15 -25.81 -44.72 -52.07
C VAL A 15 -26.16 -43.32 -51.51
N LEU A 16 -27.35 -43.15 -50.92
CA LEU A 16 -27.73 -41.89 -50.30
C LEU A 16 -26.79 -41.51 -49.14
N TRP A 17 -26.42 -42.47 -48.29
CA TRP A 17 -25.50 -42.25 -47.17
C TRP A 17 -24.08 -41.89 -47.63
N LEU A 18 -23.57 -42.53 -48.68
CA LEU A 18 -22.28 -42.19 -49.28
C LEU A 18 -22.27 -40.78 -49.89
N THR A 19 -23.37 -40.36 -50.53
CA THR A 19 -23.47 -39.00 -51.07
C THR A 19 -23.52 -37.93 -49.98
N VAL A 20 -24.16 -38.21 -48.84
CA VAL A 20 -24.19 -37.29 -47.69
C VAL A 20 -22.81 -37.20 -47.04
N LEU A 21 -22.09 -38.32 -46.88
CA LEU A 21 -20.72 -38.32 -46.36
C LEU A 21 -19.75 -37.57 -47.28
N LEU A 22 -19.86 -37.76 -48.60
CA LEU A 22 -19.08 -37.02 -49.60
C LEU A 22 -19.40 -35.52 -49.57
N PHE A 23 -20.67 -35.15 -49.42
CA PHE A 23 -21.07 -33.75 -49.28
C PHE A 23 -20.47 -33.12 -48.01
N PHE A 24 -20.54 -33.80 -46.86
CA PHE A 24 -19.92 -33.34 -45.60
C PHE A 24 -18.39 -33.27 -45.69
N TRP A 25 -17.75 -34.20 -46.41
CA TRP A 25 -16.30 -34.19 -46.59
C TRP A 25 -15.85 -33.04 -47.51
N VAL A 26 -16.60 -32.76 -48.58
CA VAL A 26 -16.34 -31.66 -49.52
C VAL A 26 -16.62 -30.29 -48.87
N THR A 27 -17.66 -30.16 -48.04
CA THR A 27 -17.93 -28.91 -47.31
C THR A 27 -16.91 -28.66 -46.20
N LYS A 28 -16.42 -29.71 -45.52
CA LYS A 28 -15.32 -29.61 -44.55
C LYS A 28 -14.02 -29.13 -45.22
N LYS A 29 -13.71 -29.64 -46.42
CA LYS A 29 -12.54 -29.20 -47.21
C LYS A 29 -12.62 -27.76 -47.72
N LYS A 30 -13.82 -27.21 -47.92
CA LYS A 30 -14.00 -25.82 -48.39
C LYS A 30 -13.88 -24.76 -47.29
N PHE A 31 -13.80 -25.15 -46.02
CA PHE A 31 -13.70 -24.24 -44.87
C PHE A 31 -12.34 -24.31 -44.13
N GLU A 32 -11.35 -25.02 -44.68
CA GLU A 32 -9.97 -24.93 -44.21
C GLU A 32 -9.31 -23.70 -44.82
N LEU A 33 -9.38 -22.57 -44.10
CA LEU A 33 -8.51 -21.41 -44.33
C LEU A 33 -7.04 -21.88 -44.18
N PRO A 34 -6.12 -21.43 -45.04
CA PRO A 34 -4.71 -21.74 -44.89
C PRO A 34 -4.24 -21.23 -43.51
N PRO A 35 -3.36 -21.96 -42.81
CA PRO A 35 -2.80 -21.45 -41.57
C PRO A 35 -2.09 -20.14 -41.89
N GLY A 36 -2.61 -19.05 -41.32
CA GLY A 36 -1.90 -17.77 -41.31
C GLY A 36 -0.54 -17.94 -40.64
N PRO A 37 0.42 -17.03 -40.87
CA PRO A 37 1.70 -17.09 -40.20
C PRO A 37 1.47 -17.25 -38.70
N GLU A 38 2.09 -18.27 -38.14
CA GLU A 38 2.03 -18.63 -36.72
C GLU A 38 2.42 -17.38 -35.93
N VAL A 39 1.41 -16.65 -35.46
CA VAL A 39 1.63 -15.62 -34.45
C VAL A 39 2.13 -16.41 -33.27
N GLN A 40 3.43 -16.30 -33.00
CA GLN A 40 4.00 -16.73 -31.74
C GLN A 40 3.23 -16.01 -30.65
N THR A 41 2.19 -16.65 -30.12
CA THR A 41 1.66 -16.33 -28.81
C THR A 41 2.88 -16.40 -27.89
N PRO A 42 3.20 -15.33 -27.16
CA PRO A 42 4.31 -15.37 -26.24
C PRO A 42 4.07 -16.57 -25.33
N LYS A 43 5.09 -17.43 -25.18
CA LYS A 43 5.09 -18.47 -24.14
C LYS A 43 4.59 -17.83 -22.85
N ASN A 44 3.57 -18.45 -22.25
CA ASN A 44 2.95 -17.99 -21.00
C ASN A 44 4.03 -17.61 -19.99
N LEU A 45 4.12 -16.31 -19.69
CA LEU A 45 4.96 -15.79 -18.61
C LEU A 45 4.53 -16.39 -17.25
N ASP A 46 3.28 -16.85 -17.15
CA ASP A 46 2.71 -17.43 -15.92
C ASP A 46 3.37 -18.76 -15.52
N THR A 47 3.93 -19.53 -16.46
CA THR A 47 4.56 -20.83 -16.15
C THR A 47 5.94 -20.65 -15.51
N ASP A 48 6.67 -19.60 -15.87
CA ASP A 48 8.03 -19.34 -15.37
C ASP A 48 8.07 -18.91 -13.89
N TRP A 49 6.97 -18.37 -13.34
CA TRP A 49 6.94 -17.87 -11.96
C TRP A 49 6.61 -18.93 -10.91
N GLU A 50 5.76 -19.91 -11.26
CA GLU A 50 5.50 -21.06 -10.39
C GLU A 50 6.80 -21.85 -10.16
N ASP A 51 7.59 -22.04 -11.23
CA ASP A 51 8.90 -22.70 -11.18
C ASP A 51 9.91 -21.96 -10.27
N LEU A 52 9.86 -20.63 -10.21
CA LEU A 52 10.72 -19.84 -9.32
C LEU A 52 10.30 -19.97 -7.85
N TRP A 53 9.00 -20.10 -7.58
CA TRP A 53 8.51 -20.35 -6.23
C TRP A 53 8.95 -21.74 -5.74
N ASP A 54 8.86 -22.75 -6.60
CA ASP A 54 9.24 -24.12 -6.25
C ASP A 54 10.73 -24.28 -5.92
N GLN A 55 11.57 -23.36 -6.40
CA GLN A 55 12.99 -23.29 -6.06
C GLN A 55 13.27 -22.65 -4.69
N PHE A 56 12.29 -21.96 -4.09
CA PHE A 56 12.43 -21.34 -2.78
C PHE A 56 12.13 -22.32 -1.65
N ASP A 57 13.17 -22.70 -0.90
CA ASP A 57 13.04 -23.54 0.29
C ASP A 57 12.46 -22.75 1.47
N GLU A 58 11.14 -22.59 1.46
CA GLU A 58 10.37 -21.91 2.51
C GLU A 58 10.63 -22.52 3.89
N ARG A 59 10.71 -23.85 3.98
CA ARG A 59 10.92 -24.55 5.24
C ARG A 59 12.26 -24.20 5.85
N ARG A 60 13.34 -24.19 5.05
CA ARG A 60 14.67 -23.78 5.51
C ARG A 60 14.70 -22.31 5.89
N TYR A 61 14.09 -21.45 5.08
CA TYR A 61 14.03 -20.02 5.35
C TYR A 61 13.36 -19.73 6.70
N LEU A 62 12.18 -20.31 6.96
CA LEU A 62 11.44 -20.11 8.21
C LEU A 62 12.13 -20.76 9.42
N ASN A 63 12.71 -21.96 9.27
CA ASN A 63 13.32 -22.68 10.39
C ASN A 63 14.60 -22.01 10.92
N ALA A 64 15.28 -21.20 10.13
CA ALA A 64 16.53 -20.55 10.55
C ALA A 64 16.36 -19.62 11.77
N LYS A 65 15.16 -19.04 11.95
CA LYS A 65 14.83 -18.14 13.06
C LYS A 65 13.58 -18.56 13.84
N LYS A 66 13.27 -19.87 13.82
CA LYS A 66 12.08 -20.41 14.48
C LYS A 66 12.07 -20.08 15.97
N TRP A 67 10.91 -19.72 16.48
CA TRP A 67 10.69 -19.56 17.92
C TRP A 67 11.05 -20.86 18.68
N ARG A 68 11.70 -20.72 19.84
CA ARG A 68 12.13 -21.86 20.67
C ARG A 68 11.22 -22.02 21.87
N ILE A 69 10.94 -23.28 22.23
CA ILE A 69 10.12 -23.62 23.39
C ILE A 69 10.78 -23.03 24.64
N GLY A 70 10.01 -22.25 25.41
CA GLY A 70 10.47 -21.57 26.63
C GLY A 70 10.82 -20.10 26.44
N ASP A 71 11.01 -19.63 25.21
CA ASP A 71 11.23 -18.20 24.93
C ASP A 71 9.92 -17.41 24.97
N ASP A 72 9.97 -16.15 25.40
CA ASP A 72 8.85 -15.22 25.25
C ASP A 72 8.60 -14.93 23.75
N PRO A 73 7.43 -15.31 23.18
CA PRO A 73 7.16 -15.16 21.75
C PRO A 73 7.00 -13.71 21.31
N TYR A 74 6.86 -12.75 22.23
CA TYR A 74 6.71 -11.32 21.92
C TYR A 74 8.04 -10.54 21.99
N LYS A 75 9.09 -11.15 22.54
CA LYS A 75 10.33 -10.45 22.89
C LYS A 75 11.01 -9.78 21.69
N LEU A 76 11.10 -10.48 20.56
CA LEU A 76 11.86 -10.02 19.39
C LEU A 76 11.06 -9.08 18.48
N TYR A 77 9.76 -9.31 18.34
CA TYR A 77 8.97 -8.65 17.30
C TYR A 77 7.76 -7.87 17.82
N ALA A 78 7.50 -7.88 19.13
CA ALA A 78 6.36 -7.23 19.76
C ALA A 78 4.97 -7.70 19.24
N PHE A 79 4.93 -8.91 18.69
CA PHE A 79 3.75 -9.71 18.38
C PHE A 79 4.10 -11.19 18.63
N ASN A 80 3.11 -12.06 18.67
CA ASN A 80 3.30 -13.48 18.97
C ASN A 80 3.97 -14.23 17.79
N GLN A 81 5.30 -14.37 17.84
CA GLN A 81 6.07 -15.08 16.82
C GLN A 81 5.60 -16.52 16.62
N ARG A 82 5.30 -17.22 17.72
CA ARG A 82 4.87 -18.62 17.70
C ARG A 82 3.58 -18.78 16.89
N GLU A 83 2.59 -17.91 17.09
CA GLU A 83 1.35 -17.98 16.31
C GLU A 83 1.56 -17.60 14.84
N SER A 84 2.40 -16.61 14.56
CA SER A 84 2.78 -16.24 13.18
C SER A 84 3.39 -17.41 12.41
N GLU A 85 4.24 -18.21 13.06
CA GLU A 85 4.96 -19.36 12.47
C GLU A 85 4.09 -20.61 12.35
N ARG A 86 3.02 -20.72 13.13
CA ARG A 86 2.03 -21.80 13.00
C ARG A 86 1.17 -21.65 11.75
N ILE A 87 1.05 -20.43 11.25
CA ILE A 87 0.19 -20.07 10.13
C ILE A 87 0.98 -20.13 8.83
N SER A 88 0.41 -20.82 7.83
CA SER A 88 0.99 -20.89 6.48
C SER A 88 1.26 -19.50 5.91
N SER A 89 2.40 -19.32 5.23
CA SER A 89 2.66 -18.08 4.49
C SER A 89 1.64 -17.84 3.37
N ASN A 90 0.91 -18.87 2.92
CA ASN A 90 -0.16 -18.78 1.92
C ASN A 90 -1.58 -18.90 2.50
N ARG A 91 -1.77 -18.52 3.76
CA ARG A 91 -3.11 -18.64 4.35
C ARG A 91 -4.15 -17.82 3.58
N ALA A 92 -5.37 -18.34 3.51
CA ALA A 92 -6.52 -17.56 3.08
C ALA A 92 -6.85 -16.49 4.15
N VAL A 93 -7.36 -15.35 3.70
CA VAL A 93 -7.90 -14.27 4.54
C VAL A 93 -9.35 -14.01 4.14
N PRO A 94 -10.24 -13.60 5.06
CA PRO A 94 -11.61 -13.26 4.72
C PRO A 94 -11.64 -12.06 3.76
N ASP A 95 -12.57 -12.06 2.80
CA ASP A 95 -12.84 -10.87 1.99
C ASP A 95 -13.63 -9.86 2.83
N THR A 96 -12.95 -8.79 3.25
CA THR A 96 -13.50 -7.72 4.09
C THR A 96 -14.01 -6.54 3.27
N ARG A 97 -14.03 -6.64 1.95
CA ARG A 97 -14.54 -5.57 1.09
C ARG A 97 -16.07 -5.51 1.18
N HIS A 98 -16.61 -4.31 0.99
CA HIS A 98 -18.05 -4.15 0.81
C HIS A 98 -18.50 -4.89 -0.46
N LEU A 99 -19.67 -5.54 -0.44
CA LEU A 99 -20.14 -6.37 -1.57
C LEU A 99 -20.17 -5.60 -2.90
N ARG A 100 -20.53 -4.32 -2.88
CA ARG A 100 -20.51 -3.44 -4.07
C ARG A 100 -19.14 -3.33 -4.75
N CYS A 101 -18.04 -3.53 -4.03
CA CYS A 101 -16.69 -3.51 -4.60
C CYS A 101 -16.48 -4.60 -5.67
N THR A 102 -17.24 -5.70 -5.59
CA THR A 102 -17.20 -6.79 -6.57
C THR A 102 -17.85 -6.44 -7.91
N LEU A 103 -18.64 -5.35 -7.95
CA LEU A 103 -19.33 -4.86 -9.13
C LEU A 103 -18.54 -3.76 -9.86
N LEU A 104 -17.44 -3.28 -9.26
CA LEU A 104 -16.62 -2.23 -9.84
C LEU A 104 -15.74 -2.78 -10.96
N VAL A 105 -15.67 -2.04 -12.06
CA VAL A 105 -14.81 -2.35 -13.20
C VAL A 105 -13.72 -1.29 -13.29
N TYR A 106 -12.46 -1.71 -13.21
CA TYR A 106 -11.31 -0.84 -13.32
C TYR A 106 -10.76 -0.85 -14.76
N CYS A 107 -10.00 0.19 -15.13
CA CYS A 107 -9.32 0.25 -16.43
C CYS A 107 -8.47 -1.02 -16.68
N ALA A 108 -8.45 -1.51 -17.92
CA ALA A 108 -7.64 -2.67 -18.27
C ALA A 108 -6.14 -2.34 -18.37
N ASP A 109 -5.82 -1.08 -18.66
CA ASP A 109 -4.48 -0.55 -18.91
C ASP A 109 -3.93 0.22 -17.70
N LEU A 110 -4.10 -0.31 -16.49
CA LEU A 110 -3.50 0.27 -15.29
C LEU A 110 -1.96 0.21 -15.35
N PRO A 111 -1.26 1.27 -14.92
CA PRO A 111 0.20 1.28 -14.92
C PRO A 111 0.75 0.29 -13.88
N PRO A 112 1.81 -0.48 -14.21
CA PRO A 112 2.47 -1.34 -13.24
C PRO A 112 3.18 -0.51 -12.16
N THR A 113 3.25 -1.06 -10.96
CA THR A 113 3.83 -0.39 -9.78
C THR A 113 5.08 -1.12 -9.27
N SER A 114 6.04 -0.37 -8.75
CA SER A 114 7.12 -0.91 -7.94
C SER A 114 6.69 -0.93 -6.47
N ILE A 115 6.60 -2.13 -5.90
CA ILE A 115 6.17 -2.35 -4.52
C ILE A 115 7.40 -2.30 -3.62
N ILE A 116 7.47 -1.31 -2.72
CA ILE A 116 8.63 -1.06 -1.85
C ILE A 116 8.27 -1.48 -0.44
N ILE A 117 9.01 -2.46 0.09
CA ILE A 117 8.86 -2.98 1.45
C ILE A 117 10.17 -2.75 2.18
N THR A 118 10.18 -1.77 3.09
CA THR A 118 11.32 -1.51 3.97
C THR A 118 11.19 -2.34 5.24
N PHE A 119 12.27 -2.93 5.73
CA PHE A 119 12.22 -3.69 6.97
C PHE A 119 13.54 -3.61 7.75
N HIS A 120 13.45 -3.86 9.05
CA HIS A 120 14.61 -4.03 9.92
C HIS A 120 14.29 -5.09 10.97
N ASN A 121 15.06 -6.18 10.98
CA ASN A 121 14.87 -7.28 11.93
C ASN A 121 13.40 -7.75 12.01
N GLU A 122 12.75 -7.92 10.85
CA GLU A 122 11.38 -8.44 10.78
C GLU A 122 11.35 -9.96 10.97
N ALA A 123 10.25 -10.51 11.51
CA ALA A 123 10.10 -11.95 11.56
C ALA A 123 10.01 -12.52 10.13
N ARG A 124 10.78 -13.56 9.84
CA ARG A 124 10.78 -14.22 8.53
C ARG A 124 9.38 -14.65 8.08
N SER A 125 8.53 -15.08 9.03
CA SER A 125 7.15 -15.49 8.75
C SER A 125 6.24 -14.35 8.28
N THR A 126 6.31 -13.16 8.90
CA THR A 126 5.53 -11.99 8.49
C THR A 126 6.05 -11.38 7.19
N LEU A 127 7.37 -11.28 7.03
CA LEU A 127 8.00 -10.76 5.81
C LEU A 127 7.64 -11.61 4.60
N LEU A 128 7.82 -12.94 4.70
CA LEU A 128 7.46 -13.87 3.62
C LEU A 128 5.97 -13.82 3.29
N ARG A 129 5.11 -13.80 4.31
CA ARG A 129 3.65 -13.76 4.11
C ARG A 129 3.18 -12.46 3.48
N THR A 130 3.86 -11.34 3.75
CA THR A 130 3.62 -10.07 3.05
C THR A 130 3.88 -10.22 1.55
N ILE A 131 5.07 -10.70 1.18
CA ILE A 131 5.46 -10.91 -0.23
C ILE A 131 4.53 -11.90 -0.92
N ARG A 132 4.23 -13.02 -0.25
CA ARG A 132 3.35 -14.05 -0.79
C ARG A 132 1.93 -13.54 -1.00
N SER A 133 1.40 -12.74 -0.09
CA SER A 133 0.08 -12.12 -0.26
C SER A 133 0.03 -11.23 -1.49
N VAL A 134 1.09 -10.44 -1.74
CA VAL A 134 1.22 -9.57 -2.90
C VAL A 134 1.24 -10.39 -4.19
N LEU A 135 2.11 -11.40 -4.28
CA LEU A 135 2.22 -12.25 -5.46
C LEU A 135 0.93 -13.00 -5.78
N ASN A 136 0.22 -13.48 -4.75
CA ASN A 136 -0.98 -14.32 -4.96
C ASN A 136 -2.26 -13.53 -5.26
N ARG A 137 -2.32 -12.24 -4.89
CA ARG A 137 -3.55 -11.44 -4.95
C ARG A 137 -3.43 -10.19 -5.82
N THR A 138 -2.39 -10.13 -6.64
CA THR A 138 -2.15 -9.04 -7.58
C THR A 138 -1.91 -9.62 -8.97
N PRO A 139 -2.62 -9.14 -10.01
CA PRO A 139 -2.31 -9.50 -11.38
C PRO A 139 -0.84 -9.25 -11.70
N MET A 140 -0.15 -10.27 -12.23
CA MET A 140 1.31 -10.23 -12.41
C MET A 140 1.76 -9.09 -13.32
N ASN A 141 0.96 -8.68 -14.30
CA ASN A 141 1.24 -7.54 -15.17
C ASN A 141 1.24 -6.19 -14.43
N LEU A 142 0.61 -6.08 -13.25
CA LEU A 142 0.61 -4.87 -12.44
C LEU A 142 1.78 -4.79 -11.45
N ILE A 143 2.47 -5.90 -11.21
CA ILE A 143 3.70 -5.92 -10.40
C ILE A 143 4.88 -5.64 -11.34
N GLN A 144 5.44 -4.43 -11.30
CA GLN A 144 6.72 -4.19 -11.98
C GLN A 144 7.83 -4.99 -11.29
N GLU A 145 7.91 -4.86 -9.97
CA GLU A 145 8.91 -5.47 -9.10
C GLU A 145 8.50 -5.30 -7.62
N ILE A 146 9.05 -6.15 -6.77
CA ILE A 146 8.96 -6.04 -5.31
C ILE A 146 10.36 -5.73 -4.79
N ILE A 147 10.58 -4.52 -4.29
CA ILE A 147 11.86 -4.02 -3.80
C ILE A 147 11.86 -4.12 -2.27
N LEU A 148 12.58 -5.11 -1.75
CA LEU A 148 12.87 -5.24 -0.33
C LEU A 148 14.05 -4.33 0.02
N VAL A 149 13.84 -3.42 0.96
CA VAL A 149 14.91 -2.56 1.50
C VAL A 149 15.23 -3.01 2.91
N ASP A 150 16.29 -3.79 3.04
CA ASP A 150 16.82 -4.23 4.33
C ASP A 150 17.62 -3.09 4.97
N ASP A 151 17.00 -2.46 5.97
CA ASP A 151 17.55 -1.36 6.72
C ASP A 151 18.47 -1.86 7.84
N PHE A 152 19.57 -2.50 7.44
CA PHE A 152 20.63 -2.97 8.33
C PHE A 152 20.14 -3.98 9.39
N SER A 153 19.39 -5.00 8.97
CA SER A 153 19.04 -6.13 9.84
C SER A 153 20.28 -6.89 10.29
N ASN A 154 20.21 -7.57 11.44
CA ASN A 154 21.33 -8.31 12.00
C ASN A 154 21.72 -9.50 11.11
N ASP A 155 20.74 -10.08 10.42
CA ASP A 155 20.94 -11.22 9.51
C ASP A 155 20.66 -10.78 8.07
N PRO A 156 21.67 -10.71 7.18
CA PRO A 156 21.47 -10.37 5.78
C PRO A 156 20.64 -11.41 5.02
N ASP A 157 20.54 -12.64 5.53
CA ASP A 157 19.78 -13.72 4.90
C ASP A 157 18.27 -13.55 5.01
N ASP A 158 17.79 -12.67 5.89
CA ASP A 158 16.37 -12.27 5.91
C ASP A 158 15.96 -11.66 4.57
N CYS A 159 16.89 -11.02 3.84
CA CYS A 159 16.64 -10.41 2.54
C CYS A 159 17.20 -11.25 1.38
N SER A 160 18.45 -11.71 1.51
CA SER A 160 19.21 -12.32 0.40
C SER A 160 18.55 -13.60 -0.13
N GLN A 161 17.89 -14.37 0.74
CA GLN A 161 17.24 -15.63 0.33
C GLN A 161 15.92 -15.39 -0.40
N LEU A 162 15.27 -14.24 -0.19
CA LEU A 162 13.97 -13.91 -0.80
C LEU A 162 14.08 -13.47 -2.27
N ILE A 163 15.28 -13.16 -2.77
CA ILE A 163 15.49 -12.79 -4.18
C ILE A 163 15.20 -13.94 -5.16
N LYS A 164 15.09 -15.17 -4.64
CA LYS A 164 14.67 -16.35 -5.41
C LYS A 164 13.19 -16.30 -5.78
N LEU A 165 12.41 -15.48 -5.08
CA LEU A 165 10.99 -15.34 -5.34
C LEU A 165 10.74 -14.48 -6.60
N PRO A 166 9.63 -14.74 -7.32
CA PRO A 166 9.21 -13.96 -8.48
C PRO A 166 9.25 -12.45 -8.25
N LYS A 167 9.93 -11.72 -9.15
CA LYS A 167 9.99 -10.25 -9.17
C LYS A 167 10.58 -9.59 -7.91
N VAL A 168 11.17 -10.35 -6.99
CA VAL A 168 11.75 -9.80 -5.76
C VAL A 168 13.18 -9.35 -5.99
N LYS A 169 13.47 -8.10 -5.63
CA LYS A 169 14.82 -7.53 -5.52
C LYS A 169 15.09 -7.21 -4.07
N CYS A 170 16.33 -7.43 -3.63
CA CYS A 170 16.78 -7.03 -2.31
C CYS A 170 17.86 -5.95 -2.43
N ILE A 171 17.70 -4.86 -1.68
CA ILE A 171 18.74 -3.86 -1.46
C ILE A 171 18.97 -3.74 0.05
N ARG A 172 20.25 -3.78 0.46
CA ARG A 172 20.63 -3.70 1.87
C ARG A 172 21.38 -2.41 2.17
N ASN A 173 21.00 -1.72 3.24
CA ASN A 173 21.74 -0.59 3.80
C ASN A 173 23.00 -1.07 4.54
N THR A 174 24.10 -0.34 4.37
CA THR A 174 25.38 -0.62 5.04
C THR A 174 25.40 -0.17 6.50
N GLU A 175 24.45 0.67 6.90
CA GLU A 175 24.23 1.14 8.26
C GLU A 175 22.72 1.41 8.46
N ARG A 176 22.28 1.60 9.71
CA ARG A 176 20.87 1.84 10.00
C ARG A 176 20.45 3.24 9.56
N GLN A 177 19.67 3.32 8.48
CA GLN A 177 19.19 4.58 7.91
C GLN A 177 17.84 5.01 8.47
N GLY A 178 16.99 4.08 8.90
CA GLY A 178 15.60 4.37 9.29
C GLY A 178 14.62 4.28 8.11
N LEU A 179 13.32 4.33 8.44
CA LEU A 179 12.22 4.10 7.52
C LEU A 179 12.26 5.04 6.32
N VAL A 180 12.34 6.35 6.57
CA VAL A 180 12.24 7.40 5.55
C VAL A 180 13.32 7.26 4.49
N ARG A 181 14.59 7.23 4.91
CA ARG A 181 15.74 7.11 4.00
C ARG A 181 15.75 5.78 3.25
N SER A 182 15.27 4.70 3.88
CA SER A 182 15.10 3.40 3.23
C SER A 182 14.01 3.44 2.15
N ARG A 183 12.87 4.09 2.40
CA ARG A 183 11.82 4.27 1.39
C ARG A 183 12.30 5.11 0.20
N ILE A 184 13.04 6.18 0.46
CA ILE A 184 13.67 7.00 -0.59
C ILE A 184 14.62 6.14 -1.44
N ARG A 185 15.45 5.30 -0.81
CA ARG A 185 16.36 4.41 -1.53
C ARG A 185 15.59 3.42 -2.42
N GLY A 186 14.54 2.79 -1.89
CA GLY A 186 13.66 1.91 -2.67
C GLY A 186 13.03 2.64 -3.87
N ALA A 187 12.49 3.85 -3.65
CA ALA A 187 11.90 4.67 -4.71
C ALA A 187 12.92 5.10 -5.77
N SER A 188 14.19 5.32 -5.40
CA SER A 188 15.24 5.73 -6.34
C SER A 188 15.63 4.65 -7.34
N VAL A 189 15.50 3.38 -6.99
CA VAL A 189 15.82 2.24 -7.87
C VAL A 189 14.57 1.65 -8.54
N ALA A 190 13.38 2.14 -8.18
CA ALA A 190 12.11 1.70 -8.75
C ALA A 190 12.02 2.02 -10.25
N GLN A 191 11.55 1.05 -11.02
CA GLN A 191 11.36 1.10 -12.46
C GLN A 191 9.90 1.38 -12.85
N GLY A 192 8.95 1.15 -11.95
CA GLY A 192 7.53 1.42 -12.16
C GLY A 192 7.24 2.92 -12.21
N THR A 193 6.21 3.30 -12.96
CA THR A 193 5.71 4.68 -13.00
C THR A 193 4.96 5.05 -11.72
N THR A 194 4.41 4.04 -11.04
CA THR A 194 3.75 4.20 -9.75
C THR A 194 4.58 3.52 -8.66
N LEU A 195 4.56 4.09 -7.46
CA LEU A 195 5.17 3.55 -6.25
C LEU A 195 4.09 3.04 -5.31
N THR A 196 4.29 1.86 -4.74
CA THR A 196 3.42 1.30 -3.71
C THR A 196 4.25 0.96 -2.48
N PHE A 197 4.01 1.63 -1.36
CA PHE A 197 4.68 1.36 -0.10
C PHE A 197 3.84 0.42 0.76
N LEU A 198 4.48 -0.61 1.31
CA LEU A 198 3.89 -1.53 2.29
C LEU A 198 4.86 -1.73 3.45
N ASP A 199 4.32 -1.93 4.64
CA ASP A 199 5.10 -2.41 5.78
C ASP A 199 5.36 -3.92 5.66
N SER A 200 6.38 -4.40 6.36
CA SER A 200 6.90 -5.78 6.25
C SER A 200 6.07 -6.86 6.96
N HIS A 201 4.89 -6.49 7.46
CA HIS A 201 4.00 -7.33 8.26
C HIS A 201 2.54 -7.03 7.89
N CYS A 202 2.31 -7.10 6.59
CA CYS A 202 1.01 -6.86 5.96
C CYS A 202 0.50 -8.12 5.27
N GLU A 203 -0.82 -8.20 5.08
CA GLU A 203 -1.43 -9.19 4.20
C GLU A 203 -2.47 -8.50 3.33
N VAL A 204 -2.18 -8.38 2.03
CA VAL A 204 -3.10 -7.71 1.11
C VAL A 204 -4.33 -8.57 0.84
N ASN A 205 -5.50 -7.96 0.70
CA ASN A 205 -6.72 -8.68 0.37
C ASN A 205 -6.91 -8.81 -1.15
N ARG A 206 -7.99 -9.46 -1.58
CA ARG A 206 -8.34 -9.64 -2.99
C ARG A 206 -8.60 -8.29 -3.69
N ASP A 207 -8.08 -8.16 -4.91
CA ASP A 207 -8.19 -6.97 -5.77
C ASP A 207 -7.82 -5.66 -5.07
N TRP A 208 -6.88 -5.70 -4.12
CA TRP A 208 -6.51 -4.55 -3.31
C TRP A 208 -5.84 -3.44 -4.15
N LEU A 209 -5.10 -3.79 -5.19
CA LEU A 209 -4.20 -2.85 -5.88
C LEU A 209 -4.91 -2.06 -6.99
N GLN A 210 -5.79 -2.70 -7.75
CA GLN A 210 -6.48 -2.10 -8.89
C GLN A 210 -7.28 -0.84 -8.52
N PRO A 211 -8.06 -0.80 -7.41
CA PRO A 211 -8.73 0.42 -6.96
C PRO A 211 -7.75 1.57 -6.69
N LEU A 212 -6.58 1.28 -6.12
CA LEU A 212 -5.56 2.28 -5.80
C LEU A 212 -4.91 2.84 -7.07
N LEU A 213 -4.47 1.97 -7.97
CA LEU A 213 -3.84 2.37 -9.23
C LEU A 213 -4.81 3.15 -10.12
N HIS A 214 -6.08 2.78 -10.11
CA HIS A 214 -7.11 3.50 -10.86
C HIS A 214 -7.21 4.96 -10.43
N ARG A 215 -7.20 5.24 -9.12
CA ARG A 215 -7.26 6.61 -8.59
C ARG A 215 -6.04 7.46 -8.96
N VAL A 216 -4.84 6.88 -8.89
CA VAL A 216 -3.59 7.56 -9.29
C VAL A 216 -3.55 7.78 -10.80
N LYS A 217 -4.08 6.84 -11.60
CA LYS A 217 -4.17 6.99 -13.05
C LYS A 217 -5.09 8.14 -13.47
N GLU A 218 -6.24 8.29 -12.80
CA GLU A 218 -7.17 9.39 -13.07
C GLU A 218 -6.56 10.76 -12.77
N ASP A 219 -5.69 10.83 -11.76
CA ASP A 219 -5.02 12.05 -11.33
C ASP A 219 -3.75 11.69 -10.55
N TYR A 220 -2.61 11.91 -11.19
CA TYR A 220 -1.28 11.54 -10.68
C TYR A 220 -0.90 12.30 -9.40
N THR A 221 -1.61 13.38 -9.05
CA THR A 221 -1.36 14.16 -7.83
C THR A 221 -2.01 13.55 -6.57
N ARG A 222 -2.85 12.52 -6.74
CA ARG A 222 -3.51 11.80 -5.64
C ARG A 222 -2.55 10.82 -4.99
N VAL A 223 -2.53 10.83 -3.67
CA VAL A 223 -1.89 9.79 -2.85
C VAL A 223 -2.99 9.00 -2.18
N VAL A 224 -3.02 7.69 -2.44
CA VAL A 224 -4.15 6.85 -2.02
C VAL A 224 -3.70 5.73 -1.11
N CYS A 225 -4.47 5.42 -0.07
CA CYS A 225 -4.22 4.34 0.86
C CYS A 225 -5.40 3.36 0.94
N PRO A 226 -5.13 2.08 1.25
CA PRO A 226 -6.19 1.12 1.52
C PRO A 226 -6.87 1.43 2.85
N VAL A 227 -8.05 0.84 3.06
CA VAL A 227 -8.53 0.61 4.43
C VAL A 227 -7.62 -0.45 5.07
N ILE A 228 -7.08 -0.11 6.24
CA ILE A 228 -6.12 -0.95 6.95
C ILE A 228 -6.87 -1.82 7.94
N ASP A 229 -6.99 -3.11 7.62
CA ASP A 229 -7.58 -4.11 8.51
C ASP A 229 -6.58 -4.53 9.60
N ILE A 230 -7.07 -5.16 10.66
CA ILE A 230 -6.27 -5.54 11.82
C ILE A 230 -5.84 -7.00 11.69
N ILE A 231 -4.55 -7.26 11.72
CA ILE A 231 -4.02 -8.60 12.03
C ILE A 231 -3.69 -8.60 13.53
N SER A 232 -4.41 -9.41 14.29
CA SER A 232 -4.22 -9.51 15.74
C SER A 232 -2.78 -9.89 16.09
N LEU A 233 -2.14 -9.11 16.97
CA LEU A 233 -0.77 -9.39 17.41
C LEU A 233 -0.64 -10.66 18.25
N ASP A 234 -1.75 -11.21 18.76
CA ASP A 234 -1.75 -12.34 19.69
C ASP A 234 -2.02 -13.68 18.99
N ASN A 235 -3.02 -13.72 18.11
CA ASN A 235 -3.47 -14.94 17.45
C ASN A 235 -3.45 -14.85 15.91
N PHE A 236 -3.02 -13.71 15.36
CA PHE A 236 -2.90 -13.47 13.92
C PHE A 236 -4.22 -13.53 13.15
N ASN A 237 -5.39 -13.53 13.80
CA ASN A 237 -6.66 -13.42 13.10
C ASN A 237 -6.70 -12.11 12.29
N TYR A 238 -7.18 -12.22 11.05
CA TYR A 238 -7.45 -11.07 10.18
C TYR A 238 -8.85 -10.55 10.49
N ILE A 239 -8.94 -9.30 10.94
CA ILE A 239 -10.15 -8.67 11.49
C ILE A 239 -10.46 -7.42 10.67
N GLU A 240 -11.68 -7.32 10.16
CA GLU A 240 -12.17 -6.16 9.42
C GLU A 240 -12.11 -4.88 10.28
N SER A 241 -11.61 -3.80 9.68
CA SER A 241 -11.75 -2.44 10.23
C SER A 241 -12.95 -1.71 9.64
N ALA A 242 -13.47 -0.73 10.36
CA ALA A 242 -14.56 0.11 9.86
C ALA A 242 -14.13 0.87 8.59
N ALA A 243 -14.94 0.81 7.55
CA ALA A 243 -14.64 1.45 6.25
C ALA A 243 -14.86 2.97 6.27
N GLU A 244 -15.56 3.51 7.28
CA GLU A 244 -15.90 4.93 7.41
C GLU A 244 -14.97 5.67 8.37
N LEU A 245 -13.68 5.33 8.32
CA LEU A 245 -12.64 5.99 9.08
C LEU A 245 -11.79 6.88 8.18
N ARG A 246 -11.38 8.02 8.71
CA ARG A 246 -10.34 8.87 8.13
C ARG A 246 -9.21 9.10 9.14
N GLY A 247 -8.04 9.47 8.65
CA GLY A 247 -6.92 9.82 9.51
C GLY A 247 -7.03 11.25 10.01
N GLY A 248 -6.94 11.42 11.32
CA GLY A 248 -6.92 12.70 12.01
C GLY A 248 -5.72 12.81 12.95
N PHE A 249 -5.62 13.94 13.63
CA PHE A 249 -4.53 14.21 14.56
C PHE A 249 -4.87 15.29 15.57
N ASP A 250 -4.23 15.23 16.75
CA ASP A 250 -4.30 16.30 17.74
C ASP A 250 -3.16 17.33 17.55
N TRP A 251 -3.21 18.45 18.29
CA TRP A 251 -2.16 19.47 18.22
C TRP A 251 -0.77 18.97 18.63
N SER A 252 -0.66 17.83 19.33
CA SER A 252 0.61 17.21 19.63
C SER A 252 1.22 16.48 18.43
N LEU A 253 0.57 16.51 17.26
CA LEU A 253 0.87 15.70 16.08
C LEU A 253 0.84 14.21 16.42
N HIS A 254 -0.15 13.76 17.20
CA HIS A 254 -0.43 12.35 17.41
C HIS A 254 -1.52 11.88 16.43
N PHE A 255 -1.29 10.76 15.75
CA PHE A 255 -2.24 10.22 14.77
C PHE A 255 -3.38 9.51 15.46
N GLN A 256 -4.60 9.71 14.98
CA GLN A 256 -5.79 9.00 15.43
C GLN A 256 -6.71 8.67 14.26
N TRP A 257 -7.49 7.60 14.41
CA TRP A 257 -8.59 7.31 13.48
C TRP A 257 -9.83 8.07 13.93
N GLU A 258 -10.41 8.84 13.01
CA GLU A 258 -11.65 9.59 13.23
C GLU A 258 -12.77 8.95 12.42
N GLN A 259 -13.94 8.80 13.03
CA GLN A 259 -15.13 8.43 12.28
C GLN A 259 -15.59 9.62 11.46
N LEU A 260 -16.14 9.36 10.28
CA LEU A 260 -16.82 10.40 9.51
C LEU A 260 -17.97 11.01 10.32
N SER A 261 -18.16 12.33 10.20
CA SER A 261 -19.29 13.02 10.83
C SER A 261 -20.63 12.50 10.30
N PRO A 262 -21.74 12.62 11.05
CA PRO A 262 -23.07 12.24 10.55
C PRO A 262 -23.42 12.86 9.19
N GLU A 263 -23.03 14.11 8.96
CA GLU A 263 -23.26 14.83 7.70
C GLU A 263 -22.40 14.26 6.56
N GLN A 264 -21.15 13.91 6.83
CA GLN A 264 -20.27 13.26 5.86
C GLN A 264 -20.79 11.87 5.49
N LYS A 265 -21.25 11.10 6.47
CA LYS A 265 -21.89 9.78 6.24
C LYS A 265 -23.15 9.93 5.41
N ALA A 266 -24.02 10.88 5.75
CA ALA A 266 -25.28 11.11 5.02
C ALA A 266 -25.08 11.53 3.55
N ARG A 267 -23.95 12.17 3.22
CA ARG A 267 -23.61 12.55 1.84
C ARG A 267 -23.07 11.39 1.00
N ARG A 268 -22.64 10.29 1.64
CA ARG A 268 -22.05 9.14 0.95
C ARG A 268 -23.14 8.16 0.55
N LEU A 269 -23.58 8.27 -0.70
CA LEU A 269 -24.60 7.39 -1.27
C LEU A 269 -24.01 6.03 -1.70
N ASP A 270 -22.72 5.98 -2.03
CA ASP A 270 -22.01 4.76 -2.37
C ASP A 270 -20.87 4.49 -1.37
N PRO A 271 -20.93 3.38 -0.60
CA PRO A 271 -19.88 3.05 0.38
C PRO A 271 -18.52 2.73 -0.26
N THR A 272 -18.47 2.56 -1.58
CA THR A 272 -17.23 2.29 -2.32
C THR A 272 -16.45 3.54 -2.71
N GLU A 273 -17.06 4.72 -2.60
CA GLU A 273 -16.42 5.98 -2.97
C GLU A 273 -15.17 6.25 -2.12
N PRO A 274 -14.09 6.79 -2.70
CA PRO A 274 -12.93 7.23 -1.93
C PRO A 274 -13.30 8.25 -0.84
N ILE A 275 -12.58 8.22 0.28
CA ILE A 275 -12.73 9.15 1.41
C ILE A 275 -11.52 10.07 1.42
N ARG A 276 -11.70 11.38 1.26
CA ARG A 276 -10.60 12.34 1.46
C ARG A 276 -10.18 12.34 2.93
N THR A 277 -8.88 12.22 3.18
CA THR A 277 -8.33 12.13 4.54
C THR A 277 -7.34 13.27 4.81
N PRO A 278 -7.43 13.98 5.96
CA PRO A 278 -6.44 15.00 6.31
C PRO A 278 -5.03 14.44 6.41
N ILE A 279 -4.88 13.27 7.04
CA ILE A 279 -3.60 12.60 7.27
C ILE A 279 -3.72 11.12 6.87
N ILE A 280 -2.65 10.53 6.34
CA ILE A 280 -2.51 9.08 6.22
C ILE A 280 -1.74 8.50 7.42
N ALA A 281 -1.99 7.23 7.74
CA ALA A 281 -1.20 6.52 8.75
C ALA A 281 0.29 6.41 8.37
N GLY A 282 0.59 6.41 7.07
CA GLY A 282 1.95 6.48 6.50
C GLY A 282 2.59 5.12 6.17
N GLY A 283 2.10 4.02 6.74
CA GLY A 283 2.63 2.66 6.46
C GLY A 283 2.35 2.15 5.05
N LEU A 284 1.16 2.48 4.52
CA LEU A 284 0.62 1.87 3.30
C LEU A 284 0.01 2.95 2.41
N PHE A 285 0.57 3.17 1.22
CA PHE A 285 0.02 4.10 0.24
C PHE A 285 0.59 3.88 -1.16
N VAL A 286 -0.10 4.43 -2.15
CA VAL A 286 0.26 4.40 -3.57
C VAL A 286 0.30 5.82 -4.10
N MET A 287 1.32 6.13 -4.90
CA MET A 287 1.58 7.47 -5.41
C MET A 287 2.32 7.39 -6.75
N ASP A 288 2.06 8.33 -7.65
CA ASP A 288 2.85 8.49 -8.87
C ASP A 288 4.32 8.78 -8.54
N LYS A 289 5.26 8.13 -9.24
CA LYS A 289 6.70 8.28 -8.98
C LYS A 289 7.18 9.70 -9.29
N SER A 290 6.75 10.27 -10.41
CA SER A 290 7.15 11.62 -10.81
C SER A 290 6.61 12.66 -9.84
N TRP A 291 5.41 12.44 -9.30
CA TRP A 291 4.84 13.28 -8.25
C TRP A 291 5.61 13.16 -6.92
N PHE A 292 5.98 11.94 -6.51
CA PHE A 292 6.83 11.73 -5.33
C PHE A 292 8.18 12.44 -5.48
N GLU A 293 8.80 12.39 -6.65
CA GLU A 293 10.05 13.10 -6.95
C GLU A 293 9.87 14.62 -6.98
N TYR A 294 8.82 15.11 -7.64
CA TYR A 294 8.49 16.53 -7.74
C TYR A 294 8.32 17.17 -6.37
N LEU A 295 7.59 16.53 -5.46
CA LEU A 295 7.42 17.04 -4.10
C LEU A 295 8.72 17.00 -3.27
N GLY A 296 9.80 16.38 -3.76
CA GLY A 296 11.06 16.24 -3.02
C GLY A 296 11.11 15.00 -2.12
N LYS A 297 10.42 13.93 -2.49
CA LYS A 297 10.48 12.60 -1.85
C LYS A 297 10.02 12.59 -0.40
N TYR A 298 10.92 12.50 0.57
CA TYR A 298 10.68 12.68 1.99
C TYR A 298 11.82 13.52 2.58
N ASP A 299 11.61 14.09 3.77
CA ASP A 299 12.66 14.78 4.52
C ASP A 299 13.74 13.80 5.02
N THR A 300 14.92 13.85 4.40
CA THR A 300 16.05 12.95 4.67
C THR A 300 16.66 13.12 6.07
N ASP A 301 16.37 14.20 6.78
CA ASP A 301 16.88 14.44 8.13
C ASP A 301 15.97 13.84 9.22
N MET A 302 14.84 13.23 8.84
CA MET A 302 14.01 12.45 9.77
C MET A 302 14.68 11.13 10.13
N ASP A 303 14.65 10.78 11.40
CA ASP A 303 15.34 9.60 11.91
C ASP A 303 14.40 8.46 12.28
N ILE A 304 14.85 7.24 11.99
CA ILE A 304 14.27 5.95 12.37
C ILE A 304 12.79 5.79 12.01
N TRP A 305 11.88 6.39 12.78
CA TRP A 305 10.44 6.23 12.64
C TRP A 305 9.66 7.39 13.28
N GLY A 306 8.52 7.73 12.67
CA GLY A 306 7.50 8.61 13.22
C GLY A 306 7.62 10.05 12.72
N GLY A 307 6.48 10.70 12.49
CA GLY A 307 6.41 12.08 12.03
C GLY A 307 6.37 12.25 10.50
N GLU A 308 6.86 11.26 9.75
CA GLU A 308 6.96 11.30 8.29
C GLU A 308 5.59 11.28 7.61
N ASN A 309 4.62 10.63 8.24
CA ASN A 309 3.24 10.55 7.78
C ASN A 309 2.58 11.94 7.79
N PHE A 310 2.86 12.79 8.80
CA PHE A 310 2.38 14.17 8.82
C PHE A 310 3.07 15.04 7.78
N GLU A 311 4.39 14.91 7.64
CA GLU A 311 5.18 15.69 6.68
C GLU A 311 4.66 15.50 5.26
N ILE A 312 4.56 14.24 4.80
CA ILE A 312 4.10 13.96 3.44
C ILE A 312 2.63 14.35 3.27
N SER A 313 1.80 14.18 4.31
CA SER A 313 0.38 14.55 4.24
C SER A 313 0.21 16.06 4.08
N PHE A 314 0.89 16.85 4.91
CA PHE A 314 0.87 18.32 4.84
C PHE A 314 1.42 18.80 3.51
N ARG A 315 2.54 18.23 3.07
CA ARG A 315 3.15 18.58 1.79
C ARG A 315 2.22 18.30 0.62
N VAL A 316 1.63 17.11 0.51
CA VAL A 316 0.72 16.78 -0.59
C VAL A 316 -0.45 17.76 -0.65
N TRP A 317 -1.13 17.99 0.47
CA TRP A 317 -2.26 18.91 0.53
C TRP A 317 -1.89 20.35 0.23
N MET A 318 -0.80 20.84 0.81
CA MET A 318 -0.39 22.24 0.65
C MET A 318 0.29 22.50 -0.69
N CYS A 319 0.63 21.47 -1.45
CA CYS A 319 1.27 21.59 -2.76
C CYS A 319 0.35 21.14 -3.91
N GLY A 320 -0.97 21.09 -3.67
CA GLY A 320 -1.99 20.94 -4.72
C GLY A 320 -2.41 19.50 -5.04
N GLY A 321 -1.97 18.51 -4.25
CA GLY A 321 -2.45 17.14 -4.35
C GLY A 321 -3.59 16.82 -3.38
N SER A 322 -3.93 15.55 -3.26
CA SER A 322 -4.93 15.08 -2.28
C SER A 322 -4.56 13.73 -1.68
N LEU A 323 -5.11 13.45 -0.49
CA LEU A 323 -5.00 12.15 0.16
C LEU A 323 -6.37 11.47 0.21
N GLU A 324 -6.44 10.20 -0.17
CA GLU A 324 -7.69 9.43 -0.19
C GLU A 324 -7.51 8.04 0.45
N ILE A 325 -8.50 7.60 1.23
CA ILE A 325 -8.68 6.20 1.63
C ILE A 325 -9.65 5.57 0.64
N VAL A 326 -9.28 4.42 0.05
CA VAL A 326 -10.10 3.73 -0.97
C VAL A 326 -10.76 2.49 -0.34
N PRO A 327 -12.08 2.51 -0.03
CA PRO A 327 -12.75 1.44 0.73
C PRO A 327 -12.67 0.03 0.11
N CYS A 328 -12.60 -0.04 -1.22
CA CYS A 328 -12.50 -1.31 -1.93
C CYS A 328 -11.09 -1.90 -1.95
N SER A 329 -10.09 -1.15 -1.48
CA SER A 329 -8.75 -1.66 -1.23
C SER A 329 -8.58 -1.97 0.25
N ARG A 330 -8.32 -3.24 0.57
CA ARG A 330 -8.19 -3.75 1.94
C ARG A 330 -6.81 -4.38 2.12
N VAL A 331 -6.09 -3.97 3.18
CA VAL A 331 -4.80 -4.57 3.54
C VAL A 331 -4.74 -4.75 5.05
N GLY A 332 -4.50 -5.98 5.50
CA GLY A 332 -4.30 -6.28 6.92
C GLY A 332 -2.91 -5.85 7.38
N HIS A 333 -2.81 -5.32 8.60
CA HIS A 333 -1.54 -4.92 9.21
C HIS A 333 -1.45 -5.42 10.66
N VAL A 334 -0.28 -5.91 11.07
CA VAL A 334 -0.03 -6.31 12.46
C VAL A 334 0.20 -5.08 13.34
N PHE A 335 -0.83 -4.62 14.05
CA PHE A 335 -0.71 -3.49 14.98
C PHE A 335 -0.03 -3.91 16.29
N ARG A 336 1.11 -3.30 16.59
CA ARG A 336 1.93 -3.61 17.78
C ARG A 336 1.73 -2.56 18.87
N LYS A 337 1.85 -2.96 20.13
CA LYS A 337 1.79 -2.04 21.29
C LYS A 337 3.09 -1.27 21.54
N LYS A 338 4.21 -1.77 21.02
CA LYS A 338 5.55 -1.19 21.17
C LYS A 338 6.41 -1.46 19.95
N HIS A 339 7.43 -0.64 19.75
CA HIS A 339 8.44 -0.85 18.72
C HIS A 339 9.45 -1.90 19.17
N PRO A 340 9.78 -2.92 18.35
CA PRO A 340 10.77 -3.94 18.70
C PRO A 340 12.23 -3.56 18.40
N TYR A 341 12.48 -2.36 17.88
CA TYR A 341 13.80 -1.89 17.46
C TYR A 341 14.30 -0.71 18.30
N VAL A 342 15.60 -0.48 18.23
CA VAL A 342 16.31 0.53 19.02
C VAL A 342 16.18 1.91 18.37
N PHE A 343 16.00 2.93 19.21
CA PHE A 343 16.09 4.34 18.84
C PHE A 343 17.35 4.90 19.49
N PRO A 344 18.38 5.34 18.72
CA PRO A 344 19.64 5.83 19.28
C PRO A 344 19.46 6.95 20.31
N ASP A 345 18.56 7.90 20.04
CA ASP A 345 18.26 9.03 20.93
C ASP A 345 17.03 8.78 21.83
N GLY A 346 16.47 7.56 21.80
CA GLY A 346 15.21 7.21 22.43
C GLY A 346 13.99 7.56 21.58
N ASN A 347 12.93 6.74 21.68
CA ASN A 347 11.72 6.86 20.86
C ASN A 347 11.08 8.26 20.95
N ALA A 348 10.86 8.75 22.18
CA ALA A 348 10.22 10.05 22.39
C ALA A 348 11.00 11.21 21.78
N ASN A 349 12.32 11.24 21.92
CA ASN A 349 13.15 12.31 21.36
C ASN A 349 13.20 12.25 19.83
N THR A 350 13.30 11.03 19.27
CA THR A 350 13.28 10.82 17.82
C THR A 350 11.96 11.31 17.23
N TYR A 351 10.84 10.95 17.86
CA TYR A 351 9.51 11.38 17.46
C TYR A 351 9.33 12.90 17.57
N ILE A 352 9.81 13.52 18.66
CA ILE A 352 9.78 14.97 18.84
C ILE A 352 10.63 15.67 17.77
N LYS A 353 11.83 15.16 17.48
CA LYS A 353 12.68 15.71 16.41
C LYS A 353 11.94 15.73 15.07
N ASN A 354 11.40 14.59 14.65
CA ASN A 354 10.73 14.48 13.36
C ASN A 354 9.45 15.32 13.29
N THR A 355 8.60 15.29 14.32
CA THR A 355 7.36 16.10 14.36
C THR A 355 7.64 17.59 14.43
N LYS A 356 8.70 18.02 15.15
CA LYS A 356 9.14 19.42 15.19
C LYS A 356 9.58 19.91 13.80
N ARG A 357 10.26 19.07 13.02
CA ARG A 357 10.61 19.40 11.62
C ARG A 357 9.36 19.66 10.79
N THR A 358 8.33 18.81 10.91
CA THR A 358 7.04 19.02 10.25
C THR A 358 6.41 20.34 10.68
N ALA A 359 6.33 20.60 11.99
CA ALA A 359 5.74 21.82 12.52
C ALA A 359 6.46 23.09 12.03
N GLU A 360 7.78 23.11 12.06
CA GLU A 360 8.59 24.25 11.65
C GLU A 360 8.57 24.56 10.15
N VAL A 361 8.28 23.54 9.32
CA VAL A 361 8.24 23.69 7.86
C VAL A 361 6.83 23.98 7.37
N TRP A 362 5.81 23.35 7.94
CA TRP A 362 4.47 23.27 7.34
C TRP A 362 3.35 23.91 8.15
N MET A 363 3.53 24.12 9.46
CA MET A 363 2.42 24.61 10.32
C MET A 363 2.37 26.14 10.46
N ASP A 364 3.31 26.89 9.90
CA ASP A 364 3.33 28.37 9.97
C ASP A 364 3.08 28.89 11.41
N GLU A 365 2.09 29.76 11.62
CA GLU A 365 1.73 30.26 12.97
C GLU A 365 1.08 29.18 13.85
N TYR A 366 0.47 28.14 13.28
CA TYR A 366 -0.18 27.05 14.02
C TYR A 366 0.81 26.17 14.78
N LYS A 367 2.11 26.26 14.49
CA LYS A 367 3.14 25.57 15.29
C LYS A 367 3.12 25.98 16.77
N GLN A 368 2.55 27.14 17.11
CA GLN A 368 2.33 27.54 18.50
C GLN A 368 1.46 26.53 19.27
N TYR A 369 0.46 25.92 18.63
CA TYR A 369 -0.39 24.91 19.26
C TYR A 369 0.37 23.60 19.48
N TYR A 370 1.25 23.24 18.53
CA TYR A 370 2.17 22.12 18.71
C TYR A 370 3.09 22.33 19.91
N TYR A 371 3.67 23.52 20.04
CA TYR A 371 4.53 23.84 21.19
C TYR A 371 3.75 23.95 22.50
N ALA A 372 2.49 24.39 22.47
CA ALA A 372 1.63 24.36 23.65
C ALA A 372 1.30 22.92 24.09
N ALA A 373 1.04 22.01 23.14
CA ALA A 373 0.77 20.59 23.41
C ALA A 373 2.04 19.80 23.78
N ARG A 374 3.21 20.21 23.27
CA ARG A 374 4.53 19.60 23.56
C ARG A 374 5.57 20.68 23.92
N PRO A 375 5.53 21.25 25.14
CA PRO A 375 6.45 22.32 25.54
C PRO A 375 7.93 21.92 25.43
N PHE A 376 8.25 20.65 25.76
CA PHE A 376 9.60 20.10 25.65
C PHE A 376 10.18 20.13 24.24
N ALA A 377 9.36 20.27 23.20
CA ALA A 377 9.85 20.37 21.83
C ALA A 377 10.59 21.69 21.58
N LEU A 378 10.29 22.78 22.30
CA LEU A 378 10.92 24.09 22.08
C LEU A 378 12.45 24.04 22.19
N GLU A 379 12.95 23.43 23.26
CA GLU A 379 14.38 23.40 23.59
C GLU A 379 15.16 22.32 22.83
N ARG A 380 14.47 21.43 22.12
CA ARG A 380 15.11 20.30 21.45
C ARG A 380 15.71 20.69 20.09
N PRO A 381 16.98 20.33 19.81
CA PRO A 381 17.55 20.50 18.49
C PRO A 381 16.87 19.53 17.51
N PHE A 382 16.66 19.98 16.27
CA PHE A 382 15.98 19.20 15.23
C PHE A 382 16.71 19.22 13.87
N GLY A 383 18.00 19.57 13.89
CA GLY A 383 18.88 19.70 12.71
C GLY A 383 19.23 21.15 12.39
N LYS A 384 20.08 21.36 11.36
CA LYS A 384 20.47 22.71 10.90
C LYS A 384 19.27 23.40 10.25
N TYR A 385 18.99 24.64 10.67
CA TYR A 385 17.90 25.46 10.15
C TYR A 385 18.47 26.78 9.61
N GLY A 386 18.25 27.05 8.32
CA GLY A 386 18.65 28.30 7.68
C GLY A 386 17.98 28.45 6.31
N PRO A 387 17.71 29.68 5.84
CA PRO A 387 17.00 29.94 4.57
C PRO A 387 17.69 29.37 3.33
N SER A 388 18.96 28.95 3.44
CA SER A 388 19.79 28.38 2.37
C SER A 388 20.09 26.88 2.52
N HIS A 389 19.65 26.21 3.59
CA HIS A 389 20.20 24.89 3.97
C HIS A 389 19.19 23.78 4.31
N THR A 390 17.88 23.98 4.16
CA THR A 390 16.90 22.88 4.32
C THR A 390 16.23 22.53 2.99
N PRO A 391 16.47 21.30 2.45
CA PRO A 391 15.79 20.79 1.26
C PRO A 391 14.26 20.91 1.34
N SER A 392 13.69 20.86 2.55
CA SER A 392 12.24 20.93 2.79
C SER A 392 11.64 22.34 2.63
N ARG A 393 12.31 23.41 3.08
CA ARG A 393 11.84 24.80 2.82
C ARG A 393 12.14 25.24 1.39
N SER A 394 13.29 24.84 0.83
CA SER A 394 13.54 25.06 -0.59
C SER A 394 12.53 24.30 -1.44
N SER A 395 12.17 23.07 -1.05
CA SER A 395 11.11 22.28 -1.71
C SER A 395 9.75 22.98 -1.60
N ARG A 396 9.36 23.46 -0.42
CA ARG A 396 8.11 24.23 -0.24
C ARG A 396 8.06 25.48 -1.13
N ARG A 397 9.20 26.17 -1.31
CA ARG A 397 9.32 27.32 -2.22
C ARG A 397 9.33 26.92 -3.70
N SER A 398 10.05 25.86 -4.07
CA SER A 398 10.20 25.41 -5.46
C SER A 398 8.94 24.78 -6.02
N CYS A 399 8.16 24.10 -5.17
CA CYS A 399 6.87 23.52 -5.55
C CYS A 399 5.74 24.57 -5.62
N ALA A 400 6.07 25.87 -5.48
CA ALA A 400 5.11 26.97 -5.40
C ALA A 400 3.98 26.73 -4.38
N CYS A 401 4.26 25.98 -3.31
CA CYS A 401 3.26 25.68 -2.29
C CYS A 401 2.91 26.98 -1.57
N PRO A 402 1.63 27.35 -1.45
CA PRO A 402 1.25 28.64 -0.86
C PRO A 402 1.82 28.82 0.55
N SER A 403 2.40 29.99 0.79
CA SER A 403 3.01 30.37 2.09
C SER A 403 1.99 30.91 3.10
N SER A 404 0.73 30.44 3.08
CA SER A 404 -0.43 31.02 3.81
C SER A 404 -0.79 32.46 3.34
N PRO A 405 -2.01 33.00 3.55
CA PRO A 405 -3.36 32.43 3.44
C PRO A 405 -4.17 33.18 2.36
N SER A 406 -3.56 33.50 1.21
CA SER A 406 -4.28 34.14 0.09
C SER A 406 -4.99 33.13 -0.83
N SER A 407 -4.68 31.84 -0.71
CA SER A 407 -5.42 30.74 -1.35
C SER A 407 -6.41 30.10 -0.38
N LEU A 408 -7.57 29.70 -0.90
CA LEU A 408 -8.67 29.08 -0.13
C LEU A 408 -8.28 27.70 0.47
N GLU A 409 -7.31 27.01 -0.12
CA GLU A 409 -7.02 25.60 0.20
C GLU A 409 -6.17 25.35 1.46
N PRO A 410 -5.10 26.11 1.80
CA PRO A 410 -4.36 25.90 3.05
C PRO A 410 -5.19 26.27 4.28
N ARG A 411 -6.06 27.29 4.16
CA ARG A 411 -7.08 27.59 5.16
C ARG A 411 -8.06 26.43 5.25
N TRP A 412 -8.57 25.90 4.13
CA TRP A 412 -9.39 24.69 4.13
C TRP A 412 -8.68 23.52 4.83
N PHE A 413 -7.42 23.19 4.52
CA PHE A 413 -6.72 22.05 5.12
C PHE A 413 -6.66 22.11 6.66
N LEU A 414 -6.15 23.21 7.22
CA LEU A 414 -6.08 23.36 8.68
C LEU A 414 -7.46 23.67 9.30
N SER A 415 -8.40 24.30 8.57
CA SER A 415 -9.77 24.58 9.06
C SER A 415 -10.74 23.39 8.96
N SER A 416 -10.54 22.49 8.00
CA SER A 416 -11.30 21.26 7.80
C SER A 416 -10.72 20.12 8.64
N ALA A 417 -9.41 20.13 8.92
CA ALA A 417 -8.87 19.41 10.07
C ALA A 417 -9.41 19.99 11.40
N ARG A 418 -9.60 21.31 11.51
CA ARG A 418 -10.16 21.99 12.70
C ARG A 418 -11.65 21.74 12.94
N MET A 419 -12.48 21.52 11.91
CA MET A 419 -13.93 21.52 12.07
C MET A 419 -14.45 20.41 13.00
N GLU A 420 -13.63 19.38 13.28
CA GLU A 420 -13.95 18.30 14.22
C GLU A 420 -13.11 18.34 15.52
N MET A 421 -11.92 18.96 15.53
CA MET A 421 -11.05 19.03 16.72
C MET A 421 -11.61 19.88 17.88
N THR A 422 -12.55 20.79 17.63
CA THR A 422 -13.13 21.65 18.68
C THR A 422 -14.33 21.04 19.42
N ASP A 423 -14.80 19.85 19.03
CA ASP A 423 -16.00 19.26 19.64
C ASP A 423 -15.71 18.33 20.84
N SER A 424 -14.43 18.07 21.14
CA SER A 424 -14.00 17.39 22.36
C SER A 424 -13.23 18.33 23.30
N SER A 425 -13.96 18.93 24.24
CA SER A 425 -13.49 19.57 25.48
C SER A 425 -12.55 20.81 25.39
N GLY A 426 -13.11 22.01 25.61
CA GLY A 426 -12.35 23.23 25.97
C GLY A 426 -13.07 24.54 25.62
N PRO A 427 -13.03 25.60 26.45
CA PRO A 427 -13.99 26.71 26.39
C PRO A 427 -13.80 27.58 25.14
N ARG A 428 -14.94 27.98 24.55
CA ARG A 428 -15.01 28.96 23.47
C ARG A 428 -14.47 30.30 23.97
N LEU A 429 -13.31 30.72 23.47
CA LEU A 429 -12.90 32.11 23.53
C LEU A 429 -13.70 32.88 22.49
N VAL A 430 -14.71 33.60 22.96
CA VAL A 430 -15.41 34.65 22.21
C VAL A 430 -14.41 35.80 22.00
N PRO A 431 -14.25 36.35 20.78
CA PRO A 431 -13.43 37.53 20.59
C PRO A 431 -14.11 38.71 21.28
N ALA A 432 -13.39 39.36 22.20
CA ALA A 432 -13.83 40.63 22.78
C ALA A 432 -13.94 41.67 21.66
N SER A 433 -15.17 42.08 21.36
CA SER A 433 -15.44 43.27 20.55
C SER A 433 -15.14 44.50 21.40
N SER A 434 -14.29 45.37 20.87
CA SER A 434 -14.06 46.72 21.36
C SER A 434 -15.32 47.58 21.24
N THR A 435 -15.86 48.02 22.38
CA THR A 435 -16.54 49.31 22.59
C THR A 435 -16.36 49.71 24.04
#